data_AF-A0A4R4UJK6-F1
#
_entry.id   AF-A0A4R4UJK6-F1
#
_cell.length_a   1.000
_cell.length_b   1.000
_cell.length_c   1.000
_cell.angle_alpha   90.00
_cell.angle_beta   90.00
_cell.angle_gamma   90.00
#
_symmetry.space_group_name_H-M   'P 1'
#
loop_
_entity.id
_entity.type
_entity.pdbx_description
1 polymer ?
#
loop_
_entity_poly.entity_id
_entity_poly.type
_entity_poly.pdbx_seq_one_letter_code
_entity_poly.pdbx_strand_id
1 'polypeptide(L)'
;MTSEDTQPDLPAIPPEPEPSEFSESEEAREPRLRPRERRILQAIAVLCVVPLLLSVQWVDESNSVEKNLKPPEKVTTVQPGAIGELAGAKWKIMKRAAAQPLAIGGQQDSSGVTELRLSVGFRPENAAAAKAVGSGFAYRLVDDEGREWSATGTADGKAQVGVAMMVTITAKVPRSKADSLELEIEAPKTSRKKGDPLASLRFEH
;
A
#
# COMPACT_ATOMS: atom_id res chain seq x y z
N MET A 1 5.77 -66.86 -76.65
CA MET A 1 4.95 -66.64 -75.45
C MET A 1 5.88 -66.74 -74.26
N THR A 2 6.18 -65.57 -73.68
CA THR A 2 6.77 -65.26 -72.36
C THR A 2 7.67 -66.29 -71.67
N SER A 3 8.98 -66.14 -71.90
CA SER A 3 10.06 -66.36 -70.93
C SER A 3 9.89 -65.38 -69.75
N GLU A 4 10.02 -65.86 -68.51
CA GLU A 4 11.19 -65.69 -67.61
C GLU A 4 11.35 -64.21 -67.21
N ASP A 5 11.64 -63.80 -65.99
CA ASP A 5 12.57 -64.33 -64.99
C ASP A 5 12.46 -63.26 -63.86
N THR A 6 12.45 -63.52 -62.57
CA THR A 6 13.67 -63.74 -61.77
C THR A 6 13.22 -63.66 -60.32
N GLN A 7 13.47 -64.71 -59.55
CA GLN A 7 13.43 -64.72 -58.10
C GLN A 7 14.83 -64.36 -57.58
N PRO A 8 14.97 -63.57 -56.50
CA PRO A 8 16.13 -63.74 -55.64
C PRO A 8 15.70 -64.07 -54.21
N ASP A 9 15.93 -65.34 -53.92
CA ASP A 9 16.43 -65.94 -52.68
C ASP A 9 16.83 -64.97 -51.54
N LEU A 10 16.19 -65.13 -50.38
CA LEU A 10 16.68 -64.66 -49.08
C LEU A 10 16.46 -65.75 -48.01
N PRO A 11 17.39 -65.86 -47.04
CA PRO A 11 17.76 -67.12 -46.39
C PRO A 11 16.82 -67.60 -45.28
N ALA A 12 16.82 -68.93 -45.10
CA ALA A 12 16.10 -69.65 -44.05
C ALA A 12 16.45 -69.17 -42.63
N ILE A 13 15.43 -68.82 -41.84
CA ILE A 13 15.60 -68.44 -40.44
C ILE A 13 15.29 -69.67 -39.54
N PRO A 14 16.26 -70.13 -38.73
CA PRO A 14 16.18 -71.32 -37.86
C PRO A 14 15.32 -71.12 -36.59
N PRO A 15 14.91 -72.21 -35.92
CA PRO A 15 13.76 -72.23 -35.01
C PRO A 15 14.00 -71.54 -33.66
N GLU A 16 12.88 -71.08 -33.11
CA GLU A 16 12.66 -70.41 -31.83
C GLU A 16 13.38 -71.08 -30.63
N PRO A 17 14.13 -70.30 -29.84
CA PRO A 17 14.41 -70.64 -28.45
C PRO A 17 13.80 -69.62 -27.48
N GLU A 18 12.89 -70.14 -26.64
CA GLU A 18 12.58 -69.86 -25.22
C GLU A 18 12.67 -68.42 -24.65
N PRO A 19 11.71 -68.03 -23.79
CA PRO A 19 11.60 -66.67 -23.27
C PRO A 19 12.80 -66.31 -22.38
N SER A 20 13.61 -65.36 -22.84
CA SER A 20 14.70 -64.78 -22.07
C SER A 20 14.16 -64.00 -20.88
N GLU A 21 14.19 -64.67 -19.75
CA GLU A 21 14.11 -64.15 -18.39
C GLU A 21 15.21 -63.09 -18.12
N PHE A 22 14.81 -61.98 -17.49
CA PHE A 22 15.62 -60.98 -16.74
C PHE A 22 16.54 -59.99 -17.49
N SER A 23 16.00 -58.80 -17.80
CA SER A 23 16.55 -57.52 -17.30
C SER A 23 15.58 -56.37 -17.61
N GLU A 24 14.40 -56.40 -16.98
CA GLU A 24 13.67 -55.16 -16.72
C GLU A 24 14.49 -54.40 -15.68
N SER A 25 15.23 -53.39 -16.16
CA SER A 25 15.73 -52.31 -15.33
C SER A 25 14.56 -51.80 -14.49
N GLU A 26 14.78 -51.65 -13.19
CA GLU A 26 13.82 -51.15 -12.21
C GLU A 26 13.03 -49.94 -12.74
N GLU A 27 11.89 -50.18 -13.37
CA GLU A 27 10.79 -49.24 -13.34
C GLU A 27 10.39 -49.16 -11.88
N ALA A 28 10.89 -48.12 -11.22
CA ALA A 28 10.40 -47.67 -9.93
C ALA A 28 8.88 -47.55 -10.05
N ARG A 29 8.18 -48.63 -9.68
CA ARG A 29 6.72 -48.67 -9.64
C ARG A 29 6.30 -47.50 -8.79
N GLU A 30 5.77 -46.46 -9.43
CA GLU A 30 5.20 -45.34 -8.71
C GLU A 30 4.25 -45.92 -7.66
N PRO A 31 4.43 -45.59 -6.37
CA PRO A 31 3.57 -46.11 -5.34
C PRO A 31 2.14 -45.69 -5.67
N ARG A 32 1.31 -46.65 -6.12
CA ARG A 32 -0.08 -46.41 -6.49
C ARG A 32 -0.82 -45.96 -5.25
N LEU A 33 -0.99 -44.64 -5.14
CA LEU A 33 -1.72 -43.99 -4.06
C LEU A 33 -3.11 -44.60 -3.93
N ARG A 34 -3.48 -44.99 -2.72
CA ARG A 34 -4.81 -45.55 -2.45
C ARG A 34 -5.88 -44.51 -2.80
N PRO A 35 -7.09 -44.91 -3.19
CA PRO A 35 -8.16 -43.96 -3.55
C PRO A 35 -8.45 -42.89 -2.48
N ARG A 36 -8.22 -43.21 -1.19
CA ARG A 36 -8.33 -42.25 -0.08
C ARG A 36 -7.16 -41.27 -0.02
N GLU A 37 -5.93 -41.72 -0.25
CA GLU A 37 -4.74 -40.86 -0.27
C GLU A 37 -4.80 -39.85 -1.42
N ARG A 38 -5.30 -40.28 -2.59
CA ARG A 38 -5.54 -39.37 -3.72
C ARG A 38 -6.57 -38.28 -3.39
N ARG A 39 -7.65 -38.62 -2.68
CA ARG A 39 -8.66 -37.63 -2.23
C ARG A 39 -8.10 -36.67 -1.18
N ILE A 40 -7.24 -37.15 -0.27
CA ILE A 40 -6.58 -36.32 0.74
C ILE A 40 -5.61 -35.35 0.06
N LEU A 41 -4.76 -35.82 -0.85
CA LEU A 41 -3.85 -34.96 -1.59
C LEU A 41 -4.58 -33.94 -2.45
N GLN A 42 -5.68 -34.33 -3.09
CA GLN A 42 -6.53 -33.42 -3.86
C GLN A 42 -7.18 -32.37 -2.95
N ALA A 43 -7.66 -32.75 -1.76
CA ALA A 43 -8.21 -31.81 -0.79
C ALA A 43 -7.16 -30.83 -0.27
N ILE A 44 -5.95 -31.30 0.05
CA ILE A 44 -4.82 -30.46 0.46
C ILE A 44 -4.42 -29.51 -0.68
N ALA A 45 -4.34 -30.01 -1.91
CA ALA A 45 -4.02 -29.18 -3.07
C ALA A 45 -5.05 -28.06 -3.27
N VAL A 46 -6.35 -28.36 -3.15
CA VAL A 46 -7.41 -27.34 -3.21
C VAL A 46 -7.29 -26.36 -2.04
N LEU A 47 -7.05 -26.86 -0.82
CA LEU A 47 -6.86 -26.05 0.37
C LEU A 47 -5.64 -25.13 0.30
N CYS A 48 -4.61 -25.48 -0.47
CA CYS A 48 -3.44 -24.63 -0.66
C CYS A 48 -3.62 -23.67 -1.85
N VAL A 49 -4.15 -24.16 -2.98
CA VAL A 49 -4.25 -23.38 -4.22
C VAL A 49 -5.29 -22.27 -4.11
N VAL A 50 -6.43 -22.53 -3.47
CA VAL A 50 -7.52 -21.53 -3.32
C VAL A 50 -7.07 -20.30 -2.52
N PRO A 51 -6.51 -20.41 -1.30
CA PRO A 51 -6.05 -19.24 -0.56
C PRO A 51 -4.84 -18.57 -1.23
N LEU A 52 -4.01 -19.30 -1.96
CA LEU A 52 -2.86 -18.73 -2.66
C LEU A 52 -3.31 -17.88 -3.87
N LEU A 53 -4.29 -18.35 -4.66
CA LEU A 53 -4.91 -17.57 -5.73
C LEU A 53 -5.63 -16.33 -5.20
N LEU A 54 -6.37 -16.46 -4.09
CA LEU A 54 -7.03 -15.33 -3.44
C LEU A 54 -6.02 -14.31 -2.89
N SER A 55 -4.90 -14.78 -2.33
CA SER A 55 -3.83 -13.90 -1.84
C SER A 55 -3.13 -13.15 -2.97
N VAL A 56 -2.87 -13.82 -4.10
CA VAL A 56 -2.28 -13.18 -5.29
C VAL A 56 -3.23 -12.15 -5.88
N GLN A 57 -4.53 -12.44 -5.98
CA GLN A 57 -5.52 -11.45 -6.43
C GLN A 57 -5.61 -10.27 -5.47
N TRP A 58 -5.58 -10.49 -4.15
CA TRP A 58 -5.58 -9.40 -3.19
C TRP A 58 -4.33 -8.52 -3.28
N VAL A 59 -3.15 -9.11 -3.49
CA VAL A 59 -1.90 -8.36 -3.68
C VAL A 59 -1.93 -7.58 -4.99
N ASP A 60 -2.46 -8.15 -6.07
CA ASP A 60 -2.55 -7.46 -7.36
C ASP A 60 -3.60 -6.34 -7.36
N GLU A 61 -4.77 -6.59 -6.78
CA GLU A 61 -5.83 -5.58 -6.63
C GLU A 61 -5.34 -4.42 -5.75
N SER A 62 -4.69 -4.70 -4.61
CA SER A 62 -4.14 -3.66 -3.74
C SER A 62 -3.02 -2.86 -4.41
N ASN A 63 -2.12 -3.52 -5.14
CA ASN A 63 -1.00 -2.85 -5.83
C ASN A 63 -1.49 -2.06 -7.06
N SER A 64 -2.50 -2.55 -7.78
CA SER A 64 -3.13 -1.86 -8.89
C SER A 64 -4.00 -0.68 -8.43
N VAL A 65 -4.71 -0.82 -7.31
CA VAL A 65 -5.45 0.26 -6.64
C VAL A 65 -4.48 1.33 -6.14
N GLU A 66 -3.38 0.95 -5.47
CA GLU A 66 -2.38 1.92 -5.04
C GLU A 66 -1.73 2.68 -6.20
N LYS A 67 -1.45 2.00 -7.32
CA LYS A 67 -0.79 2.62 -8.48
C LYS A 67 -1.74 3.41 -9.38
N ASN A 68 -3.01 3.01 -9.51
CA ASN A 68 -3.97 3.65 -10.42
C ASN A 68 -4.96 4.60 -9.73
N LEU A 69 -5.19 4.47 -8.41
CA LEU A 69 -6.16 5.31 -7.68
C LEU A 69 -5.52 6.34 -6.75
N LYS A 70 -4.25 6.19 -6.31
CA LYS A 70 -3.53 7.31 -5.67
C LYS A 70 -2.97 8.21 -6.77
N PRO A 71 -3.53 9.42 -6.99
CA PRO A 71 -2.87 10.37 -7.87
C PRO A 71 -1.47 10.66 -7.34
N PRO A 72 -0.47 10.87 -8.19
CA PRO A 72 0.89 11.18 -7.74
C PRO A 72 0.83 12.35 -6.76
N GLU A 73 1.29 12.16 -5.53
CA GLU A 73 1.36 13.23 -4.53
C GLU A 73 2.63 14.03 -4.78
N LYS A 74 2.51 15.35 -4.97
CA LYS A 74 3.66 16.24 -5.06
C LYS A 74 3.88 16.85 -3.68
N VAL A 75 4.70 16.16 -2.89
CA VAL A 75 5.09 16.58 -1.55
C VAL A 75 6.14 17.67 -1.65
N THR A 76 5.88 18.81 -1.02
CA THR A 76 6.86 19.89 -0.83
C THR A 76 7.32 19.87 0.61
N THR A 77 8.59 19.51 0.84
CA THR A 77 9.18 19.48 2.18
C THR A 77 9.61 20.88 2.63
N VAL A 78 9.27 21.23 3.86
CA VAL A 78 9.49 22.53 4.48
C VAL A 78 10.32 22.32 5.73
N GLN A 79 11.46 23.00 5.77
CA GLN A 79 12.39 22.99 6.90
C GLN A 79 11.71 23.51 8.19
N PRO A 80 12.18 23.09 9.38
CA PRO A 80 11.61 23.53 10.64
C PRO A 80 11.61 25.06 10.77
N GLY A 81 10.44 25.63 11.12
CA GLY A 81 10.26 27.07 11.30
C GLY A 81 10.19 27.90 10.00
N ALA A 82 10.36 27.28 8.83
CA ALA A 82 10.22 27.94 7.53
C ALA A 82 8.74 28.13 7.14
N ILE A 83 8.53 28.94 6.10
CA ILE A 83 7.22 29.18 5.50
C ILE A 83 7.12 28.31 4.24
N GLY A 84 6.11 27.46 4.18
CA GLY A 84 5.76 26.71 2.99
C GLY A 84 4.63 27.38 2.20
N GLU A 85 4.50 27.07 0.92
CA GLU A 85 3.40 27.55 0.09
C GLU A 85 2.58 26.37 -0.43
N LEU A 86 1.26 26.43 -0.25
CA LEU A 86 0.34 25.43 -0.75
C LEU A 86 -0.97 26.10 -1.17
N ALA A 87 -1.40 25.80 -2.40
CA ALA A 87 -2.61 26.35 -3.02
C ALA A 87 -2.72 27.89 -2.96
N GLY A 88 -1.59 28.60 -3.11
CA GLY A 88 -1.53 30.07 -3.07
C GLY A 88 -1.71 30.67 -1.67
N ALA A 89 -1.58 29.85 -0.63
CA ALA A 89 -1.50 30.30 0.76
C ALA A 89 -0.11 29.99 1.33
N LYS A 90 0.42 30.92 2.12
CA LYS A 90 1.64 30.72 2.92
C LYS A 90 1.29 30.07 4.24
N TRP A 91 2.03 29.05 4.63
CA TRP A 91 1.80 28.23 5.82
C TRP A 91 3.04 28.19 6.70
N LYS A 92 2.86 28.22 8.01
CA LYS A 92 3.95 28.14 8.99
C LYS A 92 3.49 27.47 10.27
N ILE A 93 4.28 26.53 10.79
CA ILE A 93 4.08 26.01 12.15
C ILE A 93 4.48 27.09 13.15
N MET A 94 3.55 27.49 14.00
CA MET A 94 3.75 28.49 15.03
C MET A 94 4.05 27.87 16.39
N LYS A 95 3.39 26.75 16.69
CA LYS A 95 3.55 26.04 17.97
C LYS A 95 3.26 24.57 17.81
N ARG A 96 4.04 23.74 18.51
CA ARG A 96 3.78 22.32 18.75
C ARG A 96 3.61 22.10 20.25
N ALA A 97 2.60 21.35 20.66
CA ALA A 97 2.39 20.98 22.05
C ALA A 97 1.71 19.60 22.13
N ALA A 98 2.29 18.69 22.91
CA ALA A 98 1.60 17.47 23.32
C ALA A 98 0.76 17.76 24.58
N ALA A 99 -0.54 17.46 24.54
CA ALA A 99 -1.40 17.59 25.71
C ALA A 99 -1.09 16.47 26.71
N GLN A 100 -1.20 16.79 28.01
CA GLN A 100 -1.13 15.75 29.04
C GLN A 100 -2.25 14.71 28.83
N PRO A 101 -2.02 13.43 29.17
CA PRO A 101 -3.00 12.37 28.97
C PRO A 101 -4.36 12.79 29.55
N LEU A 102 -5.44 12.53 28.83
CA LEU A 102 -6.80 12.77 29.32
C LEU A 102 -7.01 11.88 30.55
N ALA A 103 -6.82 12.43 31.75
CA ALA A 103 -7.13 11.77 33.00
C ALA A 103 -8.65 11.75 33.18
N ILE A 104 -9.33 10.80 32.52
CA ILE A 104 -10.73 10.52 32.82
C ILE A 104 -10.74 9.62 34.06
N GLY A 105 -11.08 10.19 35.21
CA GLY A 105 -11.41 9.42 36.42
C GLY A 105 -10.22 8.84 37.20
N GLY A 106 -9.08 9.54 37.27
CA GLY A 106 -7.97 9.16 38.16
C GLY A 106 -7.16 7.93 37.73
N GLN A 107 -7.57 7.24 36.67
CA GLN A 107 -6.78 6.21 36.03
C GLN A 107 -5.95 6.87 34.93
N GLN A 108 -4.65 7.00 35.16
CA GLN A 108 -3.72 7.48 34.15
C GLN A 108 -3.76 6.49 32.97
N ASP A 109 -4.31 6.93 31.85
CA ASP A 109 -4.51 6.11 30.65
C ASP A 109 -3.16 5.48 30.25
N SER A 110 -3.02 4.18 30.50
CA SER A 110 -1.81 3.39 30.22
C SER A 110 -1.67 3.04 28.73
N SER A 111 -2.51 3.64 27.89
CA SER A 111 -2.60 3.39 26.45
C SER A 111 -1.40 3.88 25.65
N GLY A 112 -0.48 4.66 26.26
CA GLY A 112 0.70 5.18 25.59
C GLY A 112 0.40 6.20 24.48
N VAL A 113 -0.85 6.67 24.37
CA VAL A 113 -1.32 7.65 23.38
C VAL A 113 -1.42 9.03 24.02
N THR A 114 -1.01 10.07 23.30
CA THR A 114 -1.15 11.48 23.67
C THR A 114 -1.85 12.24 22.55
N GLU A 115 -2.48 13.37 22.89
CA GLU A 115 -3.04 14.28 21.90
C GLU A 115 -1.97 15.31 21.51
N LEU A 116 -1.53 15.29 20.25
CA LEU A 116 -0.66 16.32 19.69
C LEU A 116 -1.50 17.48 19.17
N ARG A 117 -1.15 18.70 19.56
CA ARG A 117 -1.76 19.95 19.10
C ARG A 117 -0.71 20.81 18.39
N LEU A 118 -0.96 21.14 17.14
CA LEU A 118 -0.13 22.05 16.35
C LEU A 118 -0.93 23.31 16.03
N SER A 119 -0.38 24.48 16.32
CA SER A 119 -0.91 25.76 15.87
C SER A 119 -0.19 26.14 14.59
N VAL A 120 -0.90 26.19 13.48
CA VAL A 120 -0.38 26.51 12.15
C VAL A 120 -0.97 27.84 11.70
N GLY A 121 -0.11 28.80 11.41
CA GLY A 121 -0.49 30.07 10.80
C GLY A 121 -0.57 29.90 9.29
N PHE A 122 -1.61 30.48 8.68
CA PHE A 122 -1.71 30.55 7.22
C PHE A 122 -2.14 31.94 6.76
N ARG A 123 -1.70 32.34 5.56
CA ARG A 123 -2.10 33.58 4.90
C ARG A 123 -2.42 33.31 3.43
N PRO A 124 -3.70 33.38 3.03
CA PRO A 124 -4.07 33.28 1.61
C PRO A 124 -3.61 34.53 0.86
N GLU A 125 -2.95 34.40 -0.28
CA GLU A 125 -2.47 35.56 -1.04
C GLU A 125 -3.52 36.14 -1.99
N ASN A 126 -4.51 35.33 -2.39
CA ASN A 126 -5.54 35.72 -3.33
C ASN A 126 -6.91 35.08 -3.01
N ALA A 127 -7.96 35.50 -3.72
CA ALA A 127 -9.32 35.01 -3.51
C ALA A 127 -9.49 33.50 -3.78
N ALA A 128 -8.73 32.95 -4.73
CA ALA A 128 -8.75 31.52 -5.01
C ALA A 128 -8.13 30.72 -3.86
N ALA A 129 -7.03 31.21 -3.28
CA ALA A 129 -6.39 30.62 -2.10
C ALA A 129 -7.31 30.68 -0.88
N ALA A 130 -7.98 31.82 -0.64
CA ALA A 130 -8.94 31.94 0.47
C ALA A 130 -10.10 30.95 0.30
N LYS A 131 -10.60 30.77 -0.93
CA LYS A 131 -11.63 29.77 -1.24
C LYS A 131 -11.12 28.34 -1.04
N ALA A 132 -9.89 28.04 -1.46
CA ALA A 132 -9.28 26.73 -1.28
C ALA A 132 -9.17 26.37 0.22
N VAL A 133 -8.72 27.31 1.05
CA VAL A 133 -8.70 27.14 2.52
C VAL A 133 -10.10 26.96 3.09
N GLY A 134 -11.08 27.72 2.60
CA GLY A 134 -12.48 27.55 2.99
C GLY A 134 -13.10 26.21 2.60
N SER A 135 -12.56 25.52 1.57
CA SER A 135 -13.05 24.20 1.15
C SER A 135 -12.51 23.03 1.97
N GLY A 136 -11.59 23.30 2.91
CA GLY A 136 -11.02 22.32 3.83
C GLY A 136 -9.76 21.65 3.29
N PHE A 137 -8.72 21.62 4.11
CA PHE A 137 -7.50 20.86 3.87
C PHE A 137 -7.55 19.56 4.69
N ALA A 138 -6.92 18.50 4.17
CA ALA A 138 -6.68 17.29 4.96
C ALA A 138 -5.33 17.43 5.69
N TYR A 139 -5.27 16.96 6.92
CA TYR A 139 -4.09 17.03 7.77
C TYR A 139 -3.70 15.61 8.19
N ARG A 140 -2.43 15.26 7.98
CA ARG A 140 -1.87 13.97 8.38
C ARG A 140 -0.57 14.22 9.14
N LEU A 141 -0.25 13.33 10.07
CA LEU A 141 1.07 13.27 10.70
C LEU A 141 1.79 12.05 10.17
N VAL A 142 3.06 12.19 9.81
CA VAL A 142 3.85 11.12 9.22
C VAL A 142 5.13 10.94 10.02
N ASP A 143 5.57 9.70 10.26
CA ASP A 143 6.88 9.45 10.86
C ASP A 143 7.94 9.11 9.81
N ASP A 144 9.18 8.92 10.29
CA ASP A 144 10.34 8.49 9.53
C ASP A 144 10.17 7.13 8.83
N GLU A 145 9.28 6.29 9.36
CA GLU A 145 8.92 4.98 8.83
C GLU A 145 7.75 5.06 7.84
N GLY A 146 7.19 6.24 7.58
CA GLY A 146 6.07 6.46 6.68
C GLY A 146 4.70 6.07 7.25
N ARG A 147 4.58 5.85 8.57
CA ARG A 147 3.30 5.63 9.23
C ARG A 147 2.53 6.93 9.33
N GLU A 148 1.24 6.87 9.04
CA GLU A 148 0.37 8.04 8.99
C GLU A 148 -0.67 8.03 10.13
N TRP A 149 -0.90 9.20 10.72
CA TRP A 149 -2.01 9.46 11.66
C TRP A 149 -2.88 10.59 11.13
N SER A 150 -4.19 10.36 11.09
CA SER A 150 -5.16 11.39 10.72
C SER A 150 -5.20 12.50 11.77
N ALA A 151 -5.20 13.75 11.31
CA ALA A 151 -5.32 14.93 12.15
C ALA A 151 -6.53 15.79 11.77
N THR A 152 -7.10 16.50 12.75
CA THR A 152 -8.27 17.35 12.58
C THR A 152 -7.87 18.81 12.74
N GLY A 153 -8.14 19.64 11.73
CA GLY A 153 -7.88 21.08 11.81
C GLY A 153 -9.13 21.88 12.16
N THR A 154 -9.03 22.73 13.17
CA THR A 154 -10.07 23.69 13.58
C THR A 154 -9.54 25.10 13.37
N ALA A 155 -10.20 25.89 12.53
CA ALA A 155 -9.80 27.26 12.20
C ALA A 155 -10.69 28.29 12.91
N ASP A 156 -10.08 29.38 13.38
CA ASP A 156 -10.77 30.45 14.13
C ASP A 156 -11.45 31.46 13.17
N GLY A 157 -12.32 30.95 12.30
CA GLY A 157 -13.13 31.77 11.38
C GLY A 157 -12.96 31.44 9.90
N LYS A 158 -13.52 32.28 9.03
CA LYS A 158 -13.47 32.11 7.57
C LYS A 158 -12.21 32.73 6.98
N ALA A 159 -11.56 32.00 6.06
CA ALA A 159 -10.37 32.46 5.35
C ALA A 159 -10.61 33.78 4.60
N GLN A 160 -9.72 34.75 4.78
CA GLN A 160 -9.74 36.05 4.12
C GLN A 160 -8.45 36.31 3.35
N VAL A 161 -8.54 37.02 2.23
CA VAL A 161 -7.40 37.34 1.37
C VAL A 161 -6.44 38.30 2.09
N GLY A 162 -5.15 37.98 2.10
CA GLY A 162 -4.08 38.78 2.70
C GLY A 162 -4.03 38.75 4.23
N VAL A 163 -5.04 38.21 4.91
CA VAL A 163 -5.12 38.16 6.37
C VAL A 163 -4.46 36.89 6.89
N ALA A 164 -3.55 37.05 7.85
CA ALA A 164 -2.98 35.90 8.56
C ALA A 164 -4.00 35.35 9.55
N MET A 165 -4.21 34.04 9.52
CA MET A 165 -5.13 33.30 10.35
C MET A 165 -4.45 32.08 10.96
N MET A 166 -5.10 31.46 11.93
CA MET A 166 -4.57 30.28 12.62
C MET A 166 -5.54 29.11 12.51
N VAL A 167 -4.96 27.92 12.31
CA VAL A 167 -5.65 26.64 12.43
C VAL A 167 -4.96 25.82 13.53
N THR A 168 -5.75 25.26 14.41
CA THR A 168 -5.29 24.30 15.42
C THR A 168 -5.53 22.90 14.90
N ILE A 169 -4.45 22.14 14.70
CA ILE A 169 -4.46 20.77 14.22
C ILE A 169 -4.28 19.85 15.42
N THR A 170 -5.22 18.93 15.63
CA THR A 170 -5.20 17.96 16.72
C THR A 170 -5.15 16.53 16.20
N ALA A 171 -4.35 15.68 16.82
CA ALA A 171 -4.23 14.26 16.46
C ALA A 171 -3.92 13.40 17.68
N LYS A 172 -4.35 12.14 17.66
CA LYS A 172 -3.99 11.14 18.68
C LYS A 172 -2.82 10.31 18.18
N VAL A 173 -1.69 10.37 18.89
CA VAL A 173 -0.43 9.75 18.45
C VAL A 173 0.27 9.04 19.61
N PRO A 174 1.13 8.04 19.33
CA PRO A 174 1.96 7.43 20.37
C PRO A 174 2.84 8.47 21.04
N ARG A 175 2.90 8.45 22.38
CA ARG A 175 3.69 9.41 23.18
C ARG A 175 5.17 9.40 22.82
N SER A 176 5.72 8.23 22.50
CA SER A 176 7.11 8.08 22.08
C SER A 176 7.44 8.77 20.75
N LYS A 177 6.43 9.03 19.91
CA LYS A 177 6.59 9.63 18.59
C LYS A 177 6.11 11.08 18.54
N ALA A 178 5.41 11.59 19.56
CA ALA A 178 4.76 12.91 19.55
C ALA A 178 5.68 14.07 19.14
N ASP A 179 6.98 13.98 19.47
CA ASP A 179 7.96 15.00 19.10
C ASP A 179 8.55 14.78 17.71
N SER A 180 8.63 13.54 17.20
CA SER A 180 9.30 13.19 15.93
C SER A 180 8.41 13.18 14.69
N LEU A 181 7.10 13.41 14.84
CA LEU A 181 6.18 13.38 13.69
C LEU A 181 6.35 14.62 12.82
N GLU A 182 6.17 14.46 11.52
CA GLU A 182 6.11 15.53 10.53
C GLU A 182 4.64 15.84 10.21
N LEU A 183 4.33 17.10 9.95
CA LEU A 183 2.96 17.51 9.57
C LEU A 183 2.84 17.58 8.06
N GLU A 184 1.94 16.80 7.49
CA GLU A 184 1.56 16.87 6.08
C GLU A 184 0.19 17.53 5.91
N ILE A 185 0.15 18.58 5.11
CA ILE A 185 -1.05 19.33 4.74
C ILE A 185 -1.34 19.05 3.27
N GLU A 186 -2.52 18.51 2.98
CA GLU A 186 -2.91 18.09 1.64
C GLU A 186 -4.01 19.01 1.10
N ALA A 187 -3.80 19.49 -0.13
CA ALA A 187 -4.75 20.38 -0.78
C ALA A 187 -6.11 19.68 -1.03
N PRO A 188 -7.23 20.41 -0.92
CA PRO A 188 -8.55 19.83 -1.15
C PRO A 188 -8.66 19.20 -2.53
N LYS A 189 -9.28 18.01 -2.61
CA LYS A 189 -9.54 17.32 -3.87
C LYS A 189 -10.33 18.17 -4.88
N THR A 190 -11.11 19.15 -4.40
CA THR A 190 -11.88 20.10 -5.21
C THR A 190 -11.03 21.17 -5.89
N SER A 191 -9.79 21.38 -5.44
CA SER A 191 -8.84 22.31 -6.07
C SER A 191 -8.06 21.68 -7.24
N ARG A 192 -8.28 20.39 -7.50
CA ARG A 192 -7.61 19.60 -8.54
C ARG A 192 -8.23 19.80 -9.93
N LYS A 193 -7.38 19.98 -10.95
CA LYS A 193 -7.74 19.69 -12.35
C LYS A 193 -7.48 18.20 -12.65
N LYS A 194 -8.37 17.57 -13.40
CA LYS A 194 -8.31 16.12 -13.71
C LYS A 194 -6.93 15.76 -14.30
N GLY A 195 -6.19 14.88 -13.62
CA GLY A 195 -4.86 14.44 -14.03
C GLY A 195 -3.69 15.04 -13.26
N ASP A 196 -3.87 16.19 -12.58
CA ASP A 196 -2.77 16.82 -11.85
C ASP A 196 -2.45 16.07 -10.55
N PRO A 197 -1.16 16.05 -10.13
CA PRO A 197 -0.75 15.51 -8.84
C PRO A 197 -1.39 16.27 -7.69
N LEU A 198 -1.66 15.59 -6.58
CA LEU A 198 -2.21 16.24 -5.40
C LEU A 198 -1.07 16.94 -4.65
N ALA A 199 -1.15 18.25 -4.55
CA ALA A 199 -0.12 19.03 -3.86
C ALA A 199 -0.25 18.82 -2.36
N SER A 200 0.87 18.46 -1.71
CA SER A 200 0.96 18.41 -0.26
C SER A 200 2.19 19.17 0.24
N LEU A 201 2.11 19.63 1.48
CA LEU A 201 3.14 20.39 2.17
C LEU A 201 3.52 19.66 3.44
N ARG A 202 4.78 19.24 3.54
CA ARG A 202 5.29 18.44 4.66
C ARG A 202 6.26 19.28 5.48
N PHE A 203 5.98 19.47 6.75
CA PHE A 203 6.85 20.18 7.68
C PHE A 203 7.66 19.19 8.50
N GLU A 204 8.97 19.30 8.37
CA GLU A 204 9.93 18.56 9.20
C GLU A 204 9.85 19.06 10.66
N HIS A 205 10.20 18.17 11.60
CA HIS A 205 10.26 18.49 13.03
C HIS A 205 11.63 19.02 13.45
#